data_AF-V4MD43-F1
#
_entry.id   AF-V4MD43-F1
#
_cell.length_a   1.000
_cell.length_b   1.000
_cell.length_c   1.000
_cell.angle_alpha   90.00
_cell.angle_beta   90.00
_cell.angle_gamma   90.00
#
_symmetry.space_group_name_H-M   'P 1'
#
loop_
_entity.id
_entity.type
_entity.pdbx_description
1 polymer ?
#
loop_
_entity_poly.entity_id
_entity_poly.type
_entity_poly.pdbx_seq_one_letter_code
_entity_poly.pdbx_strand_id
1 'polypeptide(L)'
;MACVRSIGSLTSATHSTRDVSRSGIVISSCSVLPIKQSSFTGSPISLTRVQPSSQTSLKPRKLIPITMMVKPTLQFIQGTDEMTIPDVKLTRSRDGSNGMALFSFDQPSVFDSSGEVGEITGLYMIDEEGVIQSTDVNARFVNGKPEGIVAKHVMRTPKEWDRFMRFMERYSDQNGLQFVKKQ
;
A
#
# COMPACT_ATOMS: atom_id res chain seq x y z
N MET A 1 -20.04 -35.71 -15.82
CA MET A 1 -18.65 -35.87 -16.30
C MET A 1 -18.62 -35.59 -17.79
N ALA A 2 -17.94 -34.54 -18.23
CA ALA A 2 -17.59 -34.30 -19.63
C ALA A 2 -16.31 -33.45 -19.66
N CYS A 3 -15.33 -33.90 -20.46
CA CYS A 3 -14.01 -33.31 -20.58
C CYS A 3 -13.79 -32.92 -22.04
N VAL A 4 -13.29 -31.73 -22.31
CA VAL A 4 -12.81 -31.32 -23.64
C VAL A 4 -11.33 -30.94 -23.52
N ARG A 5 -10.49 -31.62 -24.30
CA ARG A 5 -9.06 -31.32 -24.48
C ARG A 5 -8.88 -30.83 -25.91
N SER A 6 -8.24 -29.68 -26.06
CA SER A 6 -7.80 -29.20 -27.37
C SER A 6 -6.37 -29.65 -27.64
N ILE A 7 -6.19 -30.21 -28.84
CA ILE A 7 -4.95 -30.63 -29.47
C ILE A 7 -4.52 -29.53 -30.46
N GLY A 8 -3.22 -29.26 -30.55
CA GLY A 8 -2.69 -28.38 -31.60
C GLY A 8 -1.16 -28.32 -31.55
N SER A 9 -0.54 -28.84 -32.60
CA SER A 9 0.87 -29.25 -32.69
C SER A 9 1.79 -28.22 -33.35
N LEU A 10 3.06 -28.27 -32.94
CA LEU A 10 4.36 -28.11 -33.64
C LEU A 10 4.42 -27.41 -35.01
N THR A 11 5.39 -26.49 -35.16
CA THR A 11 6.47 -26.59 -36.19
C THR A 11 7.72 -25.80 -35.77
N SER A 12 8.87 -26.32 -36.22
CA SER A 12 10.25 -25.87 -35.98
C SER A 12 10.80 -24.96 -37.10
N ALA A 13 12.06 -24.53 -36.88
CA ALA A 13 13.12 -24.17 -37.85
C ALA A 13 13.41 -22.66 -37.98
N THR A 14 14.62 -22.12 -38.19
CA THR A 14 16.05 -22.52 -38.21
C THR A 14 16.83 -21.22 -38.54
N HIS A 15 18.03 -21.00 -37.96
CA HIS A 15 19.26 -20.33 -38.50
C HIS A 15 19.16 -18.97 -39.28
N SER A 16 20.12 -18.02 -39.37
CA SER A 16 21.55 -17.91 -39.10
C SER A 16 22.01 -16.44 -39.35
N THR A 17 22.94 -15.94 -38.51
CA THR A 17 24.15 -15.09 -38.76
C THR A 17 24.16 -13.75 -39.52
N ARG A 18 25.11 -12.90 -39.02
CA ARG A 18 25.88 -11.78 -39.63
C ARG A 18 25.37 -10.37 -39.30
N ASP A 19 26.19 -9.34 -39.06
CA ASP A 19 27.59 -9.16 -38.69
C ASP A 19 27.78 -7.64 -38.43
N VAL A 20 28.82 -7.27 -37.67
CA VAL A 20 29.54 -5.97 -37.57
C VAL A 20 28.77 -4.63 -37.45
N SER A 21 29.02 -3.88 -36.36
CA SER A 21 29.84 -2.65 -36.40
C SER A 21 30.08 -2.09 -35.00
N ARG A 22 31.35 -2.10 -34.56
CA ARG A 22 31.81 -1.62 -33.25
C ARG A 22 32.84 -0.52 -33.50
N SER A 23 32.39 0.74 -33.52
CA SER A 23 33.27 1.90 -33.49
C SER A 23 33.46 2.36 -32.05
N GLY A 24 34.71 2.31 -31.59
CA GLY A 24 35.11 2.79 -30.27
C GLY A 24 35.34 4.29 -30.23
N ILE A 25 35.32 4.85 -29.03
CA ILE A 25 36.10 6.03 -28.65
C ILE A 25 36.69 5.77 -27.26
N VAL A 26 38.01 5.83 -27.21
CA VAL A 26 38.87 5.72 -26.03
C VAL A 26 38.87 7.08 -25.34
N ILE A 27 38.45 7.15 -24.07
CA ILE A 27 38.62 8.36 -23.26
C ILE A 27 39.94 8.20 -22.50
N SER A 28 40.94 8.91 -23.00
CA SER A 28 42.30 8.96 -22.46
C SER A 28 42.32 9.73 -21.14
N SER A 29 43.06 9.21 -20.16
CA SER A 29 43.28 9.78 -18.84
C SER A 29 44.20 11.00 -18.91
N CYS A 30 43.70 12.17 -18.55
CA CYS A 30 44.50 13.38 -18.40
C CYS A 30 45.31 13.30 -17.10
N SER A 31 46.64 13.24 -17.23
CA SER A 31 47.59 13.24 -16.13
C SER A 31 47.72 14.61 -15.46
N VAL A 32 47.90 14.56 -14.14
CA VAL A 32 48.13 15.67 -13.22
C VAL A 32 49.48 16.33 -13.51
N LEU A 33 49.50 17.65 -13.72
CA LEU A 33 50.72 18.45 -13.74
C LEU A 33 50.89 19.20 -12.40
N PRO A 34 52.10 19.21 -11.79
CA PRO A 34 52.37 19.97 -10.58
C PRO A 34 52.67 21.44 -10.92
N ILE A 35 51.89 22.36 -10.38
CA ILE A 35 52.19 23.79 -10.43
C ILE A 35 53.18 24.12 -9.31
N LYS A 36 54.30 24.74 -9.71
CA LYS A 36 55.40 25.21 -8.85
C LYS A 36 54.93 26.30 -7.87
N GLN A 37 55.54 26.29 -6.70
CA GLN A 37 55.33 27.22 -5.58
C GLN A 37 55.75 28.65 -5.95
N SER A 38 54.89 29.64 -5.69
CA SER A 38 55.26 31.05 -5.67
C SER A 38 55.46 31.50 -4.22
N SER A 39 56.59 32.17 -3.96
CA SER A 39 56.90 32.83 -2.69
C SER A 39 56.41 34.27 -2.75
N PHE A 40 55.12 34.49 -2.48
CA PHE A 40 54.57 35.83 -2.26
C PHE A 40 54.41 36.06 -0.75
N THR A 41 55.29 36.87 -0.18
CA THR A 41 55.15 37.38 1.20
C THR A 41 54.16 38.55 1.20
N GLY A 42 52.88 38.23 1.35
CA GLY A 42 51.84 39.20 1.72
C GLY A 42 51.31 38.84 3.10
N SER A 43 51.40 39.76 4.06
CA SER A 43 50.82 39.60 5.40
C SER A 43 49.29 39.57 5.28
N PRO A 44 48.60 38.54 5.78
CA PRO A 44 47.14 38.54 5.79
C PRO A 44 46.62 39.53 6.83
N ILE A 45 45.85 40.52 6.39
CA ILE A 45 45.07 41.39 7.28
C ILE A 45 43.94 40.52 7.85
N SER A 46 44.01 40.23 9.15
CA SER A 46 43.03 39.41 9.84
C SER A 46 41.73 40.21 10.02
N LEU A 47 40.81 40.08 9.07
CA LEU A 47 39.43 40.55 9.25
C LEU A 47 38.71 39.62 10.22
N THR A 48 38.15 40.18 11.28
CA THR A 48 37.27 39.48 12.21
C THR A 48 36.10 38.89 11.43
N ARG A 49 36.10 37.56 11.29
CA ARG A 49 34.98 36.80 10.72
C ARG A 49 33.79 36.95 11.67
N VAL A 50 32.83 37.79 11.31
CA VAL A 50 31.51 37.82 11.93
C VAL A 50 30.88 36.44 11.70
N GLN A 51 30.69 35.68 12.78
CA GLN A 51 29.92 34.44 12.74
C GLN A 51 28.49 34.80 12.33
N PRO A 52 27.90 34.17 11.30
CA PRO A 52 26.45 34.17 11.16
C PRO A 52 25.89 33.44 12.38
N SER A 53 25.06 34.14 13.14
CA SER A 53 24.23 33.57 14.20
C SER A 53 23.58 32.29 13.71
N SER A 54 23.71 31.22 14.49
CA SER A 54 23.04 29.94 14.32
C SER A 54 21.59 30.17 13.91
N GLN A 55 21.29 30.01 12.62
CA GLN A 55 19.91 29.94 12.19
C GLN A 55 19.37 28.66 12.82
N THR A 56 18.53 28.82 13.84
CA THR A 56 17.67 27.75 14.35
C THR A 56 17.07 27.04 13.15
N SER A 57 17.48 25.79 12.95
CA SER A 57 16.95 24.91 11.91
C SER A 57 15.45 24.81 12.11
N LEU A 58 14.69 25.61 11.35
CA LEU A 58 13.27 25.42 11.22
C LEU A 58 13.11 24.06 10.54
N LYS A 59 12.61 23.10 11.31
CA LYS A 59 12.28 21.76 10.80
C LYS A 59 11.52 21.96 9.48
N PRO A 60 11.93 21.32 8.38
CA PRO A 60 11.16 21.39 7.15
C PRO A 60 9.73 20.94 7.50
N ARG A 61 8.75 21.81 7.28
CA ARG A 61 7.36 21.39 7.28
C ARG A 61 7.29 20.23 6.29
N LYS A 62 6.99 19.03 6.78
CA LYS A 62 6.64 17.91 5.91
C LYS A 62 5.55 18.44 5.00
N LEU A 63 5.87 18.63 3.72
CA LEU A 63 4.86 18.88 2.71
C LEU A 63 4.03 17.61 2.71
N ILE A 64 2.85 17.69 3.33
CA ILE A 64 1.85 16.63 3.24
C ILE A 64 1.56 16.56 1.74
N PRO A 65 1.83 15.44 1.06
CA PRO A 65 1.35 15.29 -0.29
C PRO A 65 -0.15 15.57 -0.27
N ILE A 66 -0.65 16.35 -1.21
CA ILE A 66 -2.09 16.53 -1.43
C ILE A 66 -2.59 15.18 -1.97
N THR A 67 -2.56 14.15 -1.13
CA THR A 67 -3.27 12.93 -1.36
C THR A 67 -4.72 13.34 -1.32
N MET A 68 -5.46 13.03 -2.39
CA MET A 68 -6.91 13.20 -2.40
C MET A 68 -7.43 12.58 -1.10
N MET A 69 -8.14 13.36 -0.27
CA MET A 69 -8.63 12.91 1.04
C MET A 69 -9.74 11.87 0.83
N VAL A 70 -9.34 10.65 0.44
CA VAL A 70 -10.22 9.50 0.37
C VAL A 70 -10.44 9.06 1.80
N LYS A 71 -11.63 9.35 2.31
CA LYS A 71 -12.11 8.87 3.60
C LYS A 71 -12.04 7.33 3.59
N PRO A 72 -11.37 6.64 4.54
CA PRO A 72 -11.43 5.20 4.64
C PRO A 72 -12.87 4.73 4.85
N THR A 73 -13.34 3.88 3.94
CA THR A 73 -14.69 3.31 3.97
C THR A 73 -14.66 1.80 3.77
N LEU A 74 -15.72 1.16 4.24
CA LEU A 74 -16.02 -0.25 3.97
C LEU A 74 -17.18 -0.29 3.00
N GLN A 75 -17.14 -1.18 2.02
CA GLN A 75 -18.23 -1.37 1.07
C GLN A 75 -18.47 -2.86 0.86
N PHE A 76 -19.73 -3.26 0.86
CA PHE A 76 -20.14 -4.61 0.40
C PHE A 76 -20.47 -4.65 -1.10
N ILE A 77 -20.85 -3.47 -1.61
CA ILE A 77 -21.22 -3.23 -2.99
C ILE A 77 -20.44 -2.00 -3.43
N GLN A 78 -19.70 -2.11 -4.53
CA GLN A 78 -18.85 -1.02 -5.00
C GLN A 78 -19.67 0.25 -5.26
N GLY A 79 -19.23 1.35 -4.66
CA GLY A 79 -19.92 2.64 -4.75
C GLY A 79 -20.94 2.90 -3.63
N THR A 80 -21.16 1.93 -2.73
CA THR A 80 -22.03 2.12 -1.56
C THR A 80 -21.23 1.94 -0.27
N ASP A 81 -21.05 3.05 0.44
CA ASP A 81 -20.39 3.06 1.74
C ASP A 81 -21.27 2.41 2.81
N GLU A 82 -20.70 1.46 3.54
CA GLU A 82 -21.32 0.82 4.69
C GLU A 82 -21.20 1.74 5.91
N MET A 83 -22.34 2.08 6.49
CA MET A 83 -22.42 2.98 7.66
C MET A 83 -22.22 2.24 8.98
N THR A 84 -22.50 0.94 9.01
CA THR A 84 -22.41 0.13 10.21
C THR A 84 -20.95 -0.18 10.53
N ILE A 85 -20.55 0.17 11.75
CA ILE A 85 -19.19 -0.08 12.21
C ILE A 85 -19.07 -1.55 12.65
N PRO A 86 -18.14 -2.34 12.08
CA PRO A 86 -17.99 -3.74 12.44
C PRO A 86 -17.21 -3.95 13.73
N ASP A 87 -17.50 -5.05 14.40
CA ASP A 87 -16.60 -5.67 15.35
C ASP A 87 -15.48 -6.38 14.59
N VAL A 88 -14.23 -5.98 14.85
CA VAL A 88 -13.05 -6.51 14.17
C VAL A 88 -12.22 -7.37 15.11
N LYS A 89 -12.07 -8.66 14.77
CA LYS A 89 -11.20 -9.59 15.47
C LYS A 89 -9.99 -9.94 14.61
N LEU A 90 -8.81 -9.62 15.12
CA LEU A 90 -7.54 -9.99 14.50
C LEU A 90 -6.97 -11.26 15.13
N THR A 91 -6.50 -12.17 14.28
CA THR A 91 -5.76 -13.37 14.69
C THR A 91 -4.49 -13.45 13.85
N ARG A 92 -3.37 -13.79 14.48
CA ARG A 92 -2.09 -14.00 13.79
C ARG A 92 -1.48 -15.32 14.25
N SER A 93 -0.91 -16.07 13.32
CA SER A 93 -0.20 -17.30 13.63
C SER A 93 1.03 -17.03 14.50
N ARG A 94 1.50 -18.04 15.24
CA ARG A 94 2.63 -17.89 16.18
C ARG A 94 3.95 -17.52 15.47
N ASP A 95 4.14 -18.05 14.27
CA ASP A 95 5.25 -17.75 13.37
C ASP A 95 5.11 -16.39 12.66
N GLY A 96 3.95 -15.74 12.78
CA GLY A 96 3.69 -14.41 12.25
C GLY A 96 3.54 -14.32 10.74
N SER A 97 3.57 -15.46 10.03
CA SER A 97 3.47 -15.54 8.57
C SER A 97 2.05 -15.33 8.05
N ASN A 98 1.05 -15.81 8.79
CA ASN A 98 -0.35 -15.75 8.41
C ASN A 98 -1.16 -14.94 9.42
N GLY A 99 -1.95 -14.00 8.90
CA GLY A 99 -2.89 -13.20 9.64
C GLY A 99 -4.31 -13.40 9.12
N MET A 100 -5.29 -13.15 9.98
CA MET A 100 -6.69 -13.12 9.60
C MET A 100 -7.40 -12.00 10.35
N ALA A 101 -8.20 -11.24 9.62
CA ALA A 101 -9.17 -10.31 10.18
C ALA A 101 -10.58 -10.89 9.98
N LEU A 102 -11.38 -10.88 11.04
CA LEU A 102 -12.79 -11.24 11.01
C LEU A 102 -13.61 -10.00 11.34
N PHE A 103 -14.46 -9.59 10.43
CA PHE A 103 -15.38 -8.48 10.57
C PHE A 103 -16.78 -9.03 10.83
N SER A 104 -17.43 -8.56 11.90
CA SER A 104 -18.81 -8.91 12.23
C SER A 104 -19.63 -7.64 12.23
N PHE A 105 -20.63 -7.58 11.37
CA PHE A 105 -21.56 -6.47 11.26
C PHE A 105 -22.91 -6.92 11.78
N ASP A 106 -23.41 -6.27 12.83
CA ASP A 106 -24.78 -6.45 13.29
C ASP A 106 -25.66 -5.44 12.57
N GLN A 107 -26.71 -5.92 11.91
CA GLN A 107 -27.66 -5.12 11.14
C GLN A 107 -27.00 -4.17 10.13
N PRO A 108 -26.20 -4.68 9.18
CA PRO A 108 -25.53 -3.85 8.20
C PRO A 108 -26.54 -3.12 7.30
N SER A 109 -26.22 -1.87 6.97
CA SER A 109 -27.06 -0.96 6.18
C SER A 109 -27.28 -1.44 4.73
N VAL A 110 -26.40 -2.32 4.23
CA VAL A 110 -26.61 -3.01 2.95
C VAL A 110 -27.91 -3.83 2.91
N PHE A 111 -28.44 -4.28 4.06
CA PHE A 111 -29.72 -5.01 4.10
C PHE A 111 -30.93 -4.09 3.93
N ASP A 112 -30.85 -2.84 4.35
CA ASP A 112 -31.95 -1.87 4.20
C ASP A 112 -32.09 -1.39 2.75
N SER A 113 -31.05 -1.59 1.96
CA SER A 113 -30.97 -1.23 0.54
C SER A 113 -31.59 -2.28 -0.39
N SER A 114 -32.46 -3.15 0.14
CA SER A 114 -32.97 -4.36 -0.51
C SER A 114 -33.80 -4.05 -1.76
N GLY A 115 -33.12 -3.90 -2.91
CA GLY A 115 -33.75 -3.78 -4.22
C GLY A 115 -32.97 -2.94 -5.24
N GLU A 116 -32.23 -1.92 -4.79
CA GLU A 116 -31.62 -0.93 -5.69
C GLU A 116 -30.10 -1.07 -5.82
N VAL A 117 -29.44 -1.66 -4.82
CA VAL A 117 -28.00 -1.45 -4.62
C VAL A 117 -27.13 -2.61 -5.15
N GLY A 118 -27.71 -3.75 -5.49
CA GLY A 118 -26.99 -4.87 -6.12
C GLY A 118 -26.62 -6.01 -5.16
N GLU A 119 -25.89 -7.01 -5.67
CA GLU A 119 -25.50 -8.20 -4.91
C GLU A 119 -24.24 -7.96 -4.07
N ILE A 120 -24.20 -8.52 -2.86
CA ILE A 120 -23.02 -8.52 -2.00
C ILE A 120 -21.96 -9.42 -2.65
N THR A 121 -20.94 -8.82 -3.24
CA THR A 121 -19.87 -9.53 -3.98
C THR A 121 -18.62 -9.76 -3.15
N GLY A 122 -18.42 -8.97 -2.10
CA GLY A 122 -17.26 -9.04 -1.24
C GLY A 122 -17.24 -7.91 -0.22
N LEU A 123 -16.13 -7.80 0.52
CA LEU A 123 -15.81 -6.65 1.36
C LEU A 123 -14.68 -5.86 0.70
N TYR A 124 -14.92 -4.58 0.43
CA TYR A 124 -13.94 -3.63 -0.09
C TYR A 124 -13.58 -2.64 1.01
N MET A 125 -12.30 -2.59 1.37
CA MET A 125 -11.71 -1.65 2.31
C MET A 125 -10.95 -0.60 1.48
N ILE A 126 -11.53 0.59 1.38
CA ILE A 126 -11.06 1.63 0.46
C ILE A 126 -10.43 2.73 1.29
N ASP A 127 -9.24 3.18 0.91
CA ASP A 127 -8.57 4.33 1.50
C ASP A 127 -7.64 5.01 0.48
N GLU A 128 -6.82 5.98 0.92
CA GLU A 128 -5.91 6.72 0.05
C GLU A 128 -4.78 5.86 -0.59
N GLU A 129 -4.45 4.71 0.00
CA GLU A 129 -3.44 3.77 -0.53
C GLU A 129 -4.08 2.78 -1.53
N GLY A 130 -5.39 2.83 -1.73
CA GLY A 130 -6.14 2.00 -2.68
C GLY A 130 -7.16 1.10 -2.00
N VAL A 131 -7.43 -0.06 -2.62
CA VAL A 131 -8.48 -0.99 -2.19
C VAL A 131 -7.88 -2.31 -1.71
N ILE A 132 -8.25 -2.75 -0.52
CA ILE A 132 -8.07 -4.13 -0.05
C ILE A 132 -9.42 -4.83 -0.24
N GLN A 133 -9.45 -5.99 -0.88
CA GLN A 133 -10.68 -6.74 -1.13
C GLN A 133 -10.67 -8.08 -0.42
N SER A 134 -11.85 -8.56 -0.04
CA SER A 134 -12.07 -9.93 0.38
C SER A 134 -13.36 -10.50 -0.18
N THR A 135 -13.32 -11.76 -0.61
CA THR A 135 -14.49 -12.45 -1.21
C THR A 135 -15.19 -13.38 -0.21
N ASP A 136 -14.58 -13.66 0.93
CA ASP A 136 -15.19 -14.52 1.97
C ASP A 136 -16.13 -13.69 2.83
N VAL A 137 -17.38 -13.59 2.38
CA VAL A 137 -18.46 -12.86 3.04
C VAL A 137 -19.67 -13.79 3.19
N ASN A 138 -20.21 -13.87 4.40
CA ASN A 138 -21.34 -14.73 4.73
C ASN A 138 -22.39 -13.94 5.49
N ALA A 139 -23.67 -14.09 5.11
CA ALA A 139 -24.78 -13.54 5.87
C ALA A 139 -25.12 -14.45 7.07
N ARG A 140 -25.40 -13.83 8.22
CA ARG A 140 -25.95 -14.48 9.41
C ARG A 140 -27.46 -14.33 9.38
N PHE A 141 -28.16 -15.45 9.52
CA PHE A 141 -29.63 -15.48 9.57
C PHE A 141 -30.08 -15.90 10.96
N VAL A 142 -31.11 -15.21 11.48
CA VAL A 142 -31.81 -15.59 12.71
C VAL A 142 -33.30 -15.59 12.41
N ASN A 143 -33.96 -16.71 12.68
CA ASN A 143 -35.37 -16.93 12.39
C ASN A 143 -35.75 -16.66 10.92
N GLY A 144 -34.86 -17.02 9.98
CA GLY A 144 -35.08 -16.84 8.54
C GLY A 144 -34.91 -15.40 8.02
N LYS A 145 -34.55 -14.44 8.88
CA LYS A 145 -34.23 -13.06 8.49
C LYS A 145 -32.72 -12.84 8.51
N PRO A 146 -32.14 -12.14 7.51
CA PRO A 146 -30.74 -11.72 7.58
C PRO A 146 -30.59 -10.70 8.73
N GLU A 147 -29.67 -10.95 9.64
CA GLU A 147 -29.45 -10.12 10.83
C GLU A 147 -28.04 -9.55 10.89
N GLY A 148 -27.05 -10.21 10.27
CA GLY A 148 -25.69 -9.70 10.24
C GLY A 148 -24.89 -10.20 9.04
N ILE A 149 -23.69 -9.67 8.89
CA ILE A 149 -22.70 -10.14 7.91
C ILE A 149 -21.40 -10.44 8.62
N VAL A 150 -20.78 -11.55 8.25
CA VAL A 150 -19.45 -11.93 8.69
C VAL A 150 -18.54 -11.98 7.47
N ALA A 151 -17.52 -11.13 7.46
CA ALA A 151 -16.51 -11.10 6.41
C ALA A 151 -15.14 -11.52 6.98
N LYS A 152 -14.43 -12.36 6.23
CA LYS A 152 -13.08 -12.84 6.59
C LYS A 152 -12.09 -12.31 5.60
N HIS A 153 -10.96 -11.78 6.07
CA HIS A 153 -9.83 -11.39 5.25
C HIS A 153 -8.57 -12.13 5.70
N VAL A 154 -7.99 -12.93 4.82
CA VAL A 154 -6.77 -13.71 5.09
C VAL A 154 -5.57 -12.98 4.50
N MET A 155 -4.56 -12.76 5.34
CA MET A 155 -3.30 -12.11 4.99
C MET A 155 -2.19 -13.16 5.04
N ARG A 156 -1.49 -13.37 3.93
CA ARG A 156 -0.44 -14.41 3.79
C ARG A 156 0.98 -13.85 3.82
N THR A 157 1.11 -12.53 3.73
CA THR A 157 2.40 -11.85 3.71
C THR A 157 2.47 -10.73 4.75
N PRO A 158 3.67 -10.41 5.28
CA PRO A 158 3.84 -9.26 6.17
C PRO A 158 3.43 -7.93 5.50
N LYS A 159 3.61 -7.82 4.18
CA LYS A 159 3.22 -6.63 3.42
C LYS A 159 1.71 -6.43 3.41
N GLU A 160 0.92 -7.49 3.24
CA GLU A 160 -0.54 -7.44 3.35
C GLU A 160 -0.97 -7.05 4.75
N TRP A 161 -0.31 -7.62 5.78
CA TRP A 161 -0.56 -7.26 7.17
C TRP A 161 -0.30 -5.79 7.45
N ASP A 162 0.85 -5.26 7.04
CA ASP A 162 1.18 -3.85 7.23
C ASP A 162 0.20 -2.93 6.50
N ARG A 163 -0.18 -3.29 5.27
CA ARG A 163 -1.17 -2.55 4.47
C ARG A 163 -2.54 -2.54 5.14
N PHE A 164 -2.96 -3.66 5.70
CA PHE A 164 -4.20 -3.80 6.45
C PHE A 164 -4.19 -2.98 7.74
N MET A 165 -3.09 -3.02 8.49
CA MET A 165 -2.96 -2.25 9.74
C MET A 165 -3.05 -0.74 9.47
N ARG A 166 -2.46 -0.24 8.38
CA ARG A 166 -2.60 1.17 7.96
C ARG A 166 -4.01 1.56 7.58
N PHE A 167 -4.75 0.67 6.92
CA PHE A 167 -6.17 0.88 6.65
C PHE A 167 -6.94 0.99 7.98
N MET A 168 -6.74 0.01 8.87
CA MET A 168 -7.46 -0.04 10.14
C MET A 168 -7.15 1.14 11.05
N GLU A 169 -5.90 1.61 11.10
CA GLU A 169 -5.50 2.81 11.84
C GLU A 169 -6.33 4.01 11.35
N ARG A 170 -6.30 4.29 10.04
CA ARG A 170 -7.06 5.40 9.44
C ARG A 170 -8.57 5.24 9.59
N TYR A 171 -9.10 4.04 9.41
CA TYR A 171 -10.52 3.75 9.59
C TYR A 171 -10.94 3.94 11.05
N SER A 172 -10.10 3.53 12.00
CA SER A 172 -10.39 3.68 13.43
C SER A 172 -10.37 5.13 13.89
N ASP A 173 -9.42 5.93 13.41
CA ASP A 173 -9.31 7.35 13.73
C ASP A 173 -10.56 8.13 13.30
N GLN A 174 -11.16 7.74 12.17
CA GLN A 174 -12.35 8.41 11.65
C GLN A 174 -13.66 7.98 12.31
N ASN A 175 -13.77 6.70 12.70
CA ASN A 175 -14.98 6.16 13.28
C ASN A 175 -14.93 6.08 14.82
N GLY A 176 -13.85 6.58 15.43
CA GLY A 176 -13.68 6.60 16.88
C GLY A 176 -13.53 5.21 17.50
N LEU A 177 -13.08 4.22 16.73
CA LEU A 177 -12.87 2.86 17.20
C LEU A 177 -11.65 2.79 18.11
N GLN A 178 -11.77 2.02 19.21
CA GLN A 178 -10.65 1.74 20.10
C GLN A 178 -10.34 0.24 20.11
N PHE A 179 -9.06 -0.09 20.05
CA PHE A 179 -8.62 -1.48 20.12
C PHE A 179 -8.80 -2.02 21.54
N VAL A 180 -9.80 -2.88 21.74
CA VAL A 180 -9.96 -3.64 22.98
C VAL A 180 -9.23 -4.97 22.85
N LYS A 181 -8.05 -5.08 23.50
CA LYS A 181 -7.34 -6.35 23.60
C LYS A 181 -8.07 -7.23 24.62
N LYS A 182 -8.88 -8.18 24.15
CA LYS A 182 -9.48 -9.20 25.01
C LYS A 182 -8.36 -10.10 25.54
N GLN A 183 -8.12 -10.05 26.85
CA GLN A 183 -7.17 -10.91 27.57
C GLN A 183 -7.58 -12.38 27.54
#